data_AF-A0A2I0JJS7-F1
#
_entry.id   AF-A0A2I0JJS7-F1
#
_cell.length_a   1.000
_cell.length_b   1.000
_cell.length_c   1.000
_cell.angle_alpha   90.00
_cell.angle_beta   90.00
_cell.angle_gamma   90.00
#
_symmetry.space_group_name_H-M   'P 1'
#
loop_
_entity.id
_entity.type
_entity.pdbx_description
1 polymer ?
#
loop_
_entity_poly.entity_id
_entity_poly.type
_entity_poly.pdbx_seq_one_letter_code
_entity_poly.pdbx_strand_id
1 'polypeptide(L)'
;MGPPEPENNPVVGGGVAVPTFSPDPYADFRRSMQEMVDARELFDVKSNWECLHELLLCYLSLNPKSTHKFIVGAFADLLVSLMSEDGGDRERQSSRQAAPSCEQ
;
A
#
# COMPACT_ATOMS: atom_id res chain seq x y z
N MET A 1 -52.61 -22.78 25.25
CA MET A 1 -51.75 -22.59 24.07
C MET A 1 -51.73 -21.09 23.77
N GLY A 2 -50.57 -20.44 23.89
CA GLY A 2 -50.45 -19.00 23.63
C GLY A 2 -50.26 -18.69 22.14
N PRO A 3 -50.50 -17.46 21.69
CA PRO A 3 -50.04 -16.98 20.39
C PRO A 3 -48.52 -16.68 20.43
N PRO A 4 -47.77 -16.92 19.33
CA PRO A 4 -46.36 -16.58 19.25
C PRO A 4 -46.14 -15.09 18.94
N GLU A 5 -45.34 -14.45 19.81
CA GLU A 5 -44.33 -13.40 19.59
C GLU A 5 -44.63 -12.08 18.83
N PRO A 6 -43.85 -11.03 19.13
CA PRO A 6 -42.82 -10.68 18.16
C PRO A 6 -41.41 -10.72 18.74
N GLU A 7 -40.60 -11.59 18.16
CA GLU A 7 -39.16 -11.69 18.31
C GLU A 7 -38.54 -10.36 17.83
N ASN A 8 -37.95 -9.61 18.75
CA ASN A 8 -37.09 -8.48 18.42
C ASN A 8 -35.75 -9.06 17.92
N ASN A 9 -35.68 -9.31 16.61
CA ASN A 9 -34.42 -9.59 15.96
C ASN A 9 -33.75 -8.25 15.63
N PRO A 10 -32.56 -7.92 16.20
CA PRO A 10 -31.85 -6.72 15.81
C PRO A 10 -31.34 -6.89 14.37
N VAL A 11 -32.05 -6.28 13.42
CA VAL A 11 -31.55 -6.07 12.06
C VAL A 11 -30.46 -4.99 12.13
N VAL A 12 -29.24 -5.41 12.47
CA VAL A 12 -28.07 -4.53 12.39
C VAL A 12 -27.13 -5.09 11.33
N GLY A 13 -27.02 -4.33 10.24
CA GLY A 13 -25.84 -4.37 9.39
C GLY A 13 -25.95 -5.23 8.13
N GLY A 14 -27.03 -5.10 7.37
CA GLY A 14 -27.07 -5.53 5.96
C GLY A 14 -26.17 -4.66 5.07
N GLY A 15 -24.86 -4.68 5.32
CA GLY A 15 -23.88 -4.10 4.41
C GLY A 15 -23.71 -5.04 3.23
N VAL A 16 -24.38 -4.77 2.11
CA VAL A 16 -24.07 -5.46 0.86
C VAL A 16 -22.70 -4.98 0.42
N ALA A 17 -21.70 -5.86 0.50
CA ALA A 17 -20.41 -5.62 -0.12
C ALA A 17 -20.63 -5.57 -1.64
N VAL A 18 -20.79 -4.36 -2.17
CA VAL A 18 -20.84 -4.15 -3.61
C VAL A 18 -19.40 -4.27 -4.10
N PRO A 19 -19.05 -5.28 -4.90
CA PRO A 19 -17.72 -5.34 -5.50
C PRO A 19 -17.57 -4.10 -6.39
N THR A 20 -16.74 -3.16 -5.96
CA THR A 20 -16.33 -2.02 -6.78
C THR A 20 -15.38 -2.56 -7.84
N PHE A 21 -15.94 -2.94 -8.99
CA PHE A 21 -15.17 -3.22 -10.20
C PHE A 21 -14.60 -1.90 -10.71
N SER A 22 -13.43 -1.55 -10.19
CA SER A 22 -12.71 -0.39 -10.67
C SER A 22 -12.27 -0.63 -12.12
N PRO A 23 -12.34 0.39 -12.99
CA PRO A 23 -12.00 0.25 -14.40
C PRO A 23 -10.54 -0.15 -14.66
N ASP A 24 -9.63 0.09 -13.71
CA ASP A 24 -8.21 -0.29 -13.79
C ASP A 24 -7.74 -0.95 -12.48
N PRO A 25 -8.02 -2.26 -12.29
CA PRO A 25 -7.66 -2.95 -11.05
C PRO A 25 -6.16 -2.90 -10.77
N TYR A 26 -5.32 -2.86 -11.80
CA TYR A 26 -3.88 -2.76 -11.63
C TYR A 26 -3.49 -1.42 -10.99
N ALA A 27 -3.99 -0.30 -11.53
CA ALA A 27 -3.67 1.03 -11.03
C ALA A 27 -4.18 1.22 -9.58
N ASP A 28 -5.33 0.65 -9.24
CA ASP A 28 -5.88 0.74 -7.88
C ASP A 28 -5.08 -0.05 -6.86
N PHE A 29 -4.67 -1.29 -7.20
CA PHE A 29 -3.79 -2.06 -6.31
C PHE A 29 -2.47 -1.34 -6.11
N ARG A 30 -1.88 -0.79 -7.19
CA ARG A 30 -0.62 -0.04 -7.09
C ARG A 30 -0.76 1.17 -6.18
N ARG A 31 -1.82 1.97 -6.36
CA ARG A 31 -2.09 3.15 -5.51
C ARG A 31 -2.30 2.75 -4.05
N SER A 32 -3.14 1.76 -3.79
CA SER A 32 -3.44 1.28 -2.43
C SER A 32 -2.19 0.73 -1.73
N MET A 33 -1.31 0.02 -2.44
CA MET A 33 -0.04 -0.44 -1.90
C MET A 33 0.94 0.72 -1.65
N GLN A 34 1.00 1.72 -2.53
CA GLN A 34 1.83 2.91 -2.34
C GLN A 34 1.39 3.70 -1.11
N GLU A 35 0.09 3.96 -0.95
CA GLU A 35 -0.45 4.66 0.22
C GLU A 35 -0.10 3.91 1.53
N MET A 36 -0.11 2.57 1.49
CA MET A 36 0.32 1.73 2.61
C MET A 36 1.81 1.84 2.93
N VAL A 37 2.66 1.95 1.90
CA VAL A 37 4.10 2.15 2.05
C VAL A 37 4.39 3.54 2.61
N ASP A 38 3.78 4.58 2.06
CA ASP A 38 3.97 5.96 2.49
C ASP A 38 3.50 6.16 3.95
N ALA A 39 2.33 5.62 4.31
CA ALA A 39 1.79 5.73 5.66
C ALA A 39 2.62 4.99 6.73
N ARG A 40 3.38 3.97 6.32
CA ARG A 40 4.24 3.18 7.21
C ARG A 40 5.72 3.51 7.07
N GLU A 41 6.05 4.52 6.26
CA GLU A 41 7.42 4.96 5.96
C GLU A 41 8.32 3.79 5.49
N LEU A 42 7.78 2.88 4.68
CA LEU A 42 8.50 1.69 4.16
C LEU A 42 9.39 2.05 2.95
N PHE A 43 10.17 3.11 3.08
CA PHE A 43 10.99 3.64 1.99
C PHE A 43 12.18 2.73 1.64
N ASP A 44 12.66 1.91 2.58
CA ASP A 44 13.72 0.92 2.33
C ASP A 44 13.14 -0.47 2.11
N VAL A 45 13.16 -0.92 0.85
CA VAL A 45 12.71 -2.25 0.45
C VAL A 45 13.41 -3.37 1.24
N LYS A 46 14.71 -3.22 1.57
CA LYS A 46 15.46 -4.29 2.23
C LYS A 46 15.05 -4.43 3.69
N SER A 47 14.94 -3.31 4.40
CA SER A 47 14.53 -3.31 5.81
C SER A 47 13.06 -3.68 6.00
N ASN A 48 12.22 -3.36 5.00
CA ASN A 48 10.77 -3.56 5.08
C ASN A 48 10.24 -4.73 4.23
N TRP A 49 11.14 -5.60 3.73
CA TRP A 49 10.78 -6.73 2.88
C TRP A 49 9.69 -7.62 3.46
N GLU A 50 9.78 -7.94 4.76
CA GLU A 50 8.80 -8.79 5.44
C GLU A 50 7.40 -8.16 5.41
N CYS A 51 7.29 -6.85 5.69
CA CYS A 51 6.02 -6.13 5.64
C CYS A 51 5.45 -6.04 4.21
N LEU A 52 6.31 -5.81 3.22
CA LEU A 52 5.92 -5.78 1.81
C LEU A 52 5.44 -7.16 1.33
N HIS A 53 6.10 -8.22 1.79
CA HIS A 53 5.73 -9.59 1.47
C HIS A 53 4.40 -9.99 2.13
N GLU A 54 4.18 -9.63 3.40
CA GLU A 54 2.88 -9.81 4.07
C GLU A 54 1.76 -9.03 3.37
N LEU A 55 2.03 -7.80 2.94
CA LEU A 55 1.08 -6.99 2.18
C LEU A 55 0.66 -7.72 0.90
N LEU A 56 1.63 -8.21 0.11
CA LEU A 56 1.37 -8.97 -1.11
C LEU A 56 0.53 -10.23 -0.81
N LEU A 57 0.92 -11.02 0.19
CA LEU A 57 0.22 -12.23 0.59
C LEU A 57 -1.23 -11.95 1.00
N CYS A 58 -1.47 -10.85 1.70
CA CYS A 58 -2.80 -10.40 2.07
C CYS A 58 -3.67 -10.13 0.82
N TYR A 59 -3.15 -9.36 -0.14
CA TYR A 59 -3.87 -9.11 -1.41
C TYR A 59 -4.14 -10.39 -2.19
N LEU A 60 -3.17 -11.31 -2.28
CA LEU A 60 -3.37 -12.58 -2.98
C LEU A 60 -4.39 -13.48 -2.29
N SER A 61 -4.46 -13.46 -0.96
CA SER A 61 -5.40 -14.28 -0.18
C SER A 61 -6.82 -13.73 -0.21
N LEU A 62 -6.97 -12.40 -0.22
CA LEU A 62 -8.26 -11.72 -0.27
C LEU A 62 -8.90 -11.72 -1.66
N ASN A 63 -8.10 -11.91 -2.73
CA ASN A 63 -8.56 -11.79 -4.10
C ASN A 63 -8.54 -13.13 -4.86
N PRO A 64 -9.49 -13.35 -5.79
CA PRO A 64 -9.49 -14.53 -6.64
C PRO A 64 -8.26 -14.56 -7.55
N LYS A 65 -7.88 -15.78 -7.98
CA LYS A 65 -6.70 -16.01 -8.84
C LYS A 65 -6.70 -15.23 -10.15
N SER A 66 -7.88 -14.88 -10.67
CA SER A 66 -8.02 -14.03 -11.86
C SER A 66 -7.40 -12.64 -11.71
N THR A 67 -7.36 -12.14 -10.47
CA THR A 67 -6.88 -10.80 -10.12
C THR A 67 -5.40 -10.79 -9.76
N HIS A 68 -4.81 -11.95 -9.43
CA HIS A 68 -3.42 -12.09 -9.00
C HIS A 68 -2.43 -11.49 -9.99
N LYS A 69 -2.68 -11.62 -11.30
CA LYS A 69 -1.82 -11.01 -12.34
C LYS A 69 -1.70 -9.49 -12.21
N PHE A 70 -2.77 -8.81 -11.80
CA PHE A 70 -2.78 -7.36 -11.61
C PHE A 70 -2.09 -6.97 -10.30
N ILE A 71 -2.32 -7.73 -9.25
CA ILE A 71 -1.69 -7.54 -7.93
C ILE A 71 -0.17 -7.72 -8.02
N VAL A 72 0.29 -8.81 -8.63
CA VAL A 72 1.73 -9.10 -8.78
C VAL A 72 2.40 -8.06 -9.68
N GLY A 73 1.74 -7.64 -10.77
CA GLY A 73 2.23 -6.55 -11.61
C GLY A 73 2.40 -5.25 -10.81
N ALA A 74 1.33 -4.83 -10.12
CA ALA A 74 1.33 -3.60 -9.33
C ALA A 74 2.42 -3.61 -8.25
N PHE A 75 2.62 -4.75 -7.60
CA PHE A 75 3.66 -4.94 -6.60
C PHE A 75 5.08 -4.88 -7.19
N ALA A 76 5.31 -5.49 -8.36
CA ALA A 76 6.61 -5.42 -9.03
C ALA A 76 6.97 -3.97 -9.40
N ASP A 77 6.04 -3.22 -9.98
CA ASP A 77 6.24 -1.81 -10.32
C ASP A 77 6.44 -0.93 -9.07
N LEU A 78 5.78 -1.24 -7.95
CA LEU A 78 6.03 -0.60 -6.66
C LEU A 78 7.47 -0.85 -6.18
N LEU A 79 7.95 -2.09 -6.21
CA LEU A 79 9.32 -2.41 -5.81
C LEU A 79 10.37 -1.68 -6.66
N VAL A 80 10.17 -1.61 -7.98
CA VAL A 80 11.05 -0.86 -8.88
C VAL A 80 11.05 0.63 -8.54
N SER A 81 9.89 1.18 -8.18
CA SER A 81 9.77 2.58 -7.75
C SER A 81 10.59 2.82 -6.47
N LEU A 82 10.39 2.00 -5.44
CA LEU A 82 11.09 2.11 -4.16
C LEU A 82 12.62 1.93 -4.29
N MET A 83 13.06 0.97 -5.12
CA MET A 83 14.48 0.78 -5.40
C MET A 83 15.12 1.96 -6.15
N SER A 84 14.33 2.72 -6.90
CA SER A 84 14.80 3.93 -7.60
C SER A 84 14.91 5.13 -6.65
N GLU A 85 14.10 5.16 -5.59
CA GLU A 85 14.09 6.21 -4.57
C GLU A 85 15.26 6.06 -3.57
N ASP A 86 15.66 4.83 -3.24
CA ASP A 86 16.82 4.51 -2.39
C ASP A 86 18.16 5.09 -2.93
N GLY A 87 18.24 5.36 -4.24
CA GLY A 87 19.41 5.93 -4.91
C GLY A 87 19.47 7.47 -4.98
N GLY A 88 18.44 8.19 -4.50
CA GLY A 88 18.21 9.59 -4.84
C GLY A 88 18.88 10.67 -3.99
N ASP A 89 19.32 10.38 -2.76
CA ASP A 89 19.65 11.42 -1.77
C ASP A 89 21.08 11.35 -1.22
N ARG A 90 22.12 11.41 -2.07
CA ARG A 90 23.49 11.75 -1.60
C ARG A 90 24.28 12.77 -2.42
N GLU A 91 23.70 13.43 -3.43
CA GLU A 91 24.42 14.45 -4.22
C GLU A 91 23.75 15.83 -4.25
N ARG A 92 23.24 16.34 -3.12
CA ARG A 92 22.85 17.77 -3.05
C ARG A 92 23.24 18.53 -1.78
N GLN A 93 24.20 18.02 -0.99
CA GLN A 93 24.79 18.80 0.11
C GLN A 93 26.27 19.17 -0.07
N SER A 94 26.92 18.79 -1.18
CA SER A 94 28.31 19.19 -1.49
C SER A 94 28.43 20.57 -2.15
N SER A 95 27.60 21.56 -1.76
CA SER A 95 27.70 22.90 -2.38
C SER A 95 27.23 24.06 -1.51
N ARG A 96 27.38 24.06 -0.17
CA ARG A 96 27.22 25.29 0.64
C ARG A 96 28.06 25.30 1.92
N GLN A 97 29.38 25.20 1.83
CA GLN A 97 30.29 25.92 2.76
C GLN A 97 31.74 25.81 2.31
N ALA A 98 32.11 26.67 1.36
CA ALA A 98 33.45 27.23 1.34
C ALA A 98 33.27 28.70 1.74
N ALA A 99 33.39 28.99 3.04
CA ALA A 99 33.70 30.35 3.47
C ALA A 99 35.22 30.50 3.28
N PRO A 100 35.69 31.44 2.44
CA PRO A 100 37.10 31.77 2.44
C PRO A 100 37.44 32.37 3.81
N SER A 101 38.45 31.80 4.45
CA SER A 101 39.17 32.43 5.54
C SER A 101 39.53 33.86 5.11
N CYS A 102 39.04 34.86 5.84
CA CYS A 102 39.55 36.22 5.74
C CYS A 102 40.11 36.60 7.10
N GLU A 103 41.43 36.55 7.16
CA GLU A 103 42.28 36.99 8.24
C GLU A 103 42.13 38.51 8.46
N GLN A 104 41.97 38.92 9.72
CA GLN A 104 42.71 39.98 10.43
C GLN A 104 42.07 40.28 11.78
#